data_AF-A0A3D1GC39-F1
#
_entry.id   AF-A0A3D1GC39-F1
#
_cell.length_a   1.000
_cell.length_b   1.000
_cell.length_c   1.000
_cell.angle_alpha   90.00
_cell.angle_beta   90.00
_cell.angle_gamma   90.00
#
_symmetry.space_group_name_H-M   'P 1'
#
loop_
_entity.id
_entity.type
_entity.pdbx_description
1 polymer ?
#
loop_
_entity_poly.entity_id
_entity_poly.type
_entity_poly.pdbx_seq_one_letter_code
_entity_poly.pdbx_strand_id
1 'polypeptide(L)'
;MSSEKQLMESPEIESIAKDVIKKYNLEFGPAEVGFFLVYPHISKQKAAKCMKATREVKYYSGNDYLIEVSGELWDMLDSKTKEMMIYHELLHLDPTFKSKTQEWKMNLRKPDYSDFYSITDKFGNEWYKTIQATASSLYDLDPKQESKVSL
;
A
#
# COMPACT_ATOMS: atom_id res chain seq x y z
N MET A 1 -27.57 -1.87 4.79
CA MET A 1 -27.22 -1.31 3.47
C MET A 1 -25.71 -1.42 3.34
N SER A 2 -25.19 -2.13 2.34
CA SER A 2 -23.76 -2.06 2.03
C SER A 2 -23.50 -0.63 1.56
N SER A 3 -22.73 0.17 2.31
CA SER A 3 -22.21 1.43 1.77
C SER A 3 -21.42 1.07 0.52
N GLU A 4 -21.85 1.56 -0.64
CA GLU A 4 -21.12 1.34 -1.88
C GLU A 4 -19.74 1.96 -1.72
N LYS A 5 -18.68 1.18 -1.98
CA LYS A 5 -17.32 1.67 -1.81
C LYS A 5 -16.98 2.57 -2.98
N GLN A 6 -16.45 3.75 -2.69
CA GLN A 6 -15.97 4.67 -3.71
C GLN A 6 -14.46 4.50 -3.88
N LEU A 7 -14.02 4.21 -5.10
CA LEU A 7 -12.62 4.19 -5.48
C LEU A 7 -12.26 5.54 -6.10
N MET A 8 -11.23 6.21 -5.57
CA MET A 8 -10.81 7.54 -6.00
C MET A 8 -9.31 7.56 -6.26
N GLU A 9 -8.90 8.07 -7.42
CA GLU A 9 -7.48 8.37 -7.66
C GLU A 9 -6.98 9.39 -6.65
N SER A 10 -5.75 9.20 -6.16
CA SER A 10 -5.17 10.07 -5.14
C SER A 10 -3.83 10.65 -5.58
N PRO A 11 -3.82 11.88 -6.12
CA PRO A 11 -2.59 12.61 -6.41
C PRO A 11 -1.70 12.82 -5.17
N GLU A 12 -2.30 12.88 -3.97
CA GLU A 12 -1.57 12.97 -2.71
C GLU A 12 -0.73 11.70 -2.47
N ILE A 13 -1.35 10.52 -2.56
CA ILE A 13 -0.62 9.25 -2.39
C ILE A 13 0.47 9.12 -3.46
N GLU A 14 0.16 9.46 -4.71
CA GLU A 14 1.12 9.41 -5.80
C GLU A 14 2.33 10.32 -5.53
N SER A 15 2.11 11.53 -5.02
CA SER A 15 3.18 12.46 -4.65
C SER A 15 4.05 11.88 -3.53
N ILE A 16 3.45 11.34 -2.47
CA ILE A 16 4.18 10.71 -1.37
C ILE A 16 4.97 9.50 -1.87
N ALA A 17 4.38 8.69 -2.75
CA ALA A 17 5.05 7.54 -3.33
C ALA A 17 6.30 7.95 -4.13
N LYS A 18 6.20 8.99 -4.95
CA LYS A 18 7.36 9.54 -5.69
C LYS A 18 8.49 9.98 -4.76
N ASP A 19 8.15 10.66 -3.67
CA ASP A 19 9.13 11.09 -2.67
C ASP A 19 9.78 9.90 -1.96
N VAL A 20 8.99 8.89 -1.57
CA VAL A 20 9.46 7.65 -0.93
C VAL A 20 10.39 6.87 -1.85
N ILE A 21 10.01 6.68 -3.12
CA ILE A 21 10.82 5.99 -4.15
C ILE A 21 12.18 6.65 -4.26
N LYS A 22 12.20 7.98 -4.36
CA LYS A 22 13.44 8.76 -4.44
C LYS A 22 14.26 8.67 -3.16
N LYS A 23 13.63 8.82 -1.99
CA LYS A 23 14.27 8.83 -0.67
C LYS A 23 14.94 7.50 -0.33
N TYR A 24 14.34 6.38 -0.74
CA TYR A 24 14.84 5.03 -0.44
C TYR A 24 15.48 4.34 -1.64
N ASN A 25 15.65 5.04 -2.77
CA ASN A 25 16.26 4.53 -3.99
C ASN A 25 15.63 3.20 -4.44
N LEU A 26 14.30 3.17 -4.52
CA LEU A 26 13.53 2.00 -4.95
C LEU A 26 13.51 1.94 -6.48
N GLU A 27 13.68 0.74 -7.04
CA GLU A 27 13.69 0.51 -8.48
C GLU A 27 12.65 -0.54 -8.86
N PHE A 28 11.76 -0.20 -9.80
CA PHE A 28 10.67 -1.06 -10.26
C PHE A 28 10.70 -1.34 -11.77
N GLY A 29 11.83 -1.05 -12.42
CA GLY A 29 11.94 -1.17 -13.87
C GLY A 29 10.86 -0.36 -14.59
N PRO A 30 10.14 -0.94 -15.57
CA PRO A 30 9.09 -0.25 -16.32
C PRO A 30 7.70 -0.36 -15.66
N ALA A 31 7.61 -0.81 -14.41
CA ALA A 31 6.32 -1.02 -13.77
C ALA A 31 5.63 0.31 -13.45
N GLU A 32 4.37 0.44 -13.90
CA GLU A 32 3.51 1.58 -13.56
C GLU A 32 2.56 1.22 -12.42
N VAL A 33 2.32 2.18 -11.51
CA VAL A 33 1.54 1.97 -10.28
C VAL A 33 0.43 3.00 -10.18
N GLY A 34 -0.82 2.52 -10.10
CA GLY A 34 -1.97 3.37 -9.80
C GLY A 34 -2.20 3.49 -8.29
N PHE A 35 -2.54 4.69 -7.81
CA PHE A 35 -2.73 4.99 -6.39
C PHE A 35 -4.15 5.47 -6.11
N PHE A 36 -4.82 4.80 -5.16
CA PHE A 36 -6.24 5.04 -4.90
C PHE A 36 -6.57 5.10 -3.41
N LEU A 37 -7.54 5.94 -3.08
CA LEU A 37 -8.28 5.90 -1.83
C LEU A 37 -9.58 5.13 -2.03
N VAL A 38 -9.93 4.29 -1.05
CA VAL A 38 -11.19 3.55 -1.01
C VAL A 38 -12.02 4.05 0.16
N TYR A 39 -13.11 4.74 -0.13
CA TYR A 39 -14.03 5.26 0.88
C TYR A 39 -15.24 4.34 1.09
N PRO A 40 -15.72 4.16 2.33
CA PRO A 40 -15.09 4.64 3.57
C PRO A 40 -13.75 3.93 3.86
N HIS A 41 -13.66 2.65 3.49
CA HIS A 41 -12.48 1.82 3.68
C HIS A 41 -12.46 0.62 2.73
N ILE A 42 -11.28 0.01 2.56
CA ILE A 42 -11.11 -1.30 1.91
C ILE A 42 -11.81 -2.38 2.73
N SER A 43 -11.50 -2.44 4.02
CA SER A 43 -12.22 -3.16 5.06
C SER A 43 -11.85 -2.51 6.39
N LYS A 44 -12.65 -2.71 7.44
CA LYS A 44 -12.31 -2.20 8.79
C LYS A 44 -10.95 -2.69 9.31
N GLN A 45 -10.41 -3.78 8.74
CA GLN A 45 -9.14 -4.41 9.16
C GLN A 45 -8.06 -4.36 8.07
N LYS A 46 -8.28 -3.65 6.96
CA LYS A 46 -7.31 -3.55 5.86
C LYS A 46 -7.02 -2.07 5.61
N ALA A 47 -5.87 -1.62 6.11
CA ALA A 47 -5.47 -0.22 6.06
C ALA A 47 -5.02 0.18 4.65
N ALA A 48 -4.22 -0.68 4.01
CA ALA A 48 -3.83 -0.56 2.62
C ALA A 48 -3.74 -1.95 2.00
N LYS A 49 -3.59 -2.02 0.68
CA LYS A 49 -3.20 -3.24 -0.04
C LYS A 49 -2.47 -2.87 -1.33
N CYS A 50 -1.45 -3.67 -1.65
CA CYS A 50 -0.83 -3.70 -2.96
C CYS A 50 -1.32 -4.92 -3.75
N MET A 51 -1.71 -4.71 -5.01
CA MET A 51 -2.15 -5.78 -5.89
C MET A 51 -1.67 -5.59 -7.33
N LYS A 52 -1.61 -6.69 -8.10
CA LYS A 52 -1.41 -6.60 -9.54
C LYS A 52 -2.69 -6.10 -10.21
N ALA A 53 -2.53 -5.24 -11.20
CA ALA A 53 -3.62 -4.88 -12.08
C ALA A 53 -4.14 -6.14 -12.80
N THR A 54 -5.46 -6.25 -12.93
CA THR A 54 -6.05 -7.24 -13.82
C THR A 54 -5.75 -6.87 -15.28
N ARG A 55 -5.99 -7.81 -16.20
CA ARG A 55 -5.74 -7.58 -17.62
C ARG A 55 -6.49 -6.35 -18.13
N GLU A 56 -7.75 -6.21 -17.76
CA GLU A 56 -8.64 -5.12 -18.18
C GLU A 56 -8.17 -3.80 -17.60
N VAL A 57 -7.85 -3.75 -16.30
CA VAL A 57 -7.36 -2.54 -15.65
C VAL A 57 -6.05 -2.09 -16.28
N LYS A 58 -5.10 -3.00 -16.51
CA LYS A 58 -3.85 -2.68 -17.20
C LYS A 58 -4.10 -2.16 -18.62
N TYR A 59 -5.01 -2.79 -19.36
CA TYR A 59 -5.32 -2.38 -20.74
C TYR A 59 -5.85 -0.94 -20.81
N TYR A 60 -6.70 -0.54 -19.87
CA TYR A 60 -7.31 0.80 -19.89
C TYR A 60 -6.48 1.88 -19.19
N SER A 61 -5.73 1.53 -18.13
CA SER A 61 -4.99 2.51 -17.32
C SER A 61 -3.49 2.55 -17.59
N GLY A 62 -2.92 1.50 -18.18
CA GLY A 62 -1.48 1.31 -18.28
C GLY A 62 -0.80 0.79 -17.01
N ASN A 63 -1.50 0.78 -15.87
CA ASN A 63 -0.93 0.38 -14.58
C ASN A 63 -0.68 -1.14 -14.52
N ASP A 64 0.50 -1.53 -14.04
CA ASP A 64 0.86 -2.91 -13.72
C ASP A 64 0.42 -3.32 -12.32
N TYR A 65 0.39 -2.35 -11.42
CA TYR A 65 0.04 -2.52 -10.01
C TYR A 65 -0.94 -1.45 -9.56
N LEU A 66 -1.67 -1.76 -8.49
CA LEU A 66 -2.55 -0.82 -7.80
C LEU A 66 -2.19 -0.85 -6.32
N ILE A 67 -2.04 0.32 -5.72
CA ILE A 67 -1.97 0.52 -4.27
C ILE A 67 -3.26 1.23 -3.86
N GLU A 68 -4.06 0.54 -3.05
CA GLU A 68 -5.29 1.07 -2.48
C GLU A 68 -5.08 1.33 -0.99
N VAL A 69 -5.60 2.45 -0.49
CA VAL A 69 -5.58 2.82 0.93
C VAL A 69 -7.00 3.13 1.41
N SER A 70 -7.34 2.73 2.64
CA SER A 70 -8.63 3.05 3.26
C SER A 70 -8.75 4.56 3.50
N GLY A 71 -9.76 5.19 2.92
CA GLY A 71 -9.91 6.64 2.85
C GLY A 71 -10.07 7.33 4.21
N GLU A 72 -11.06 6.92 5.01
CA GLU A 72 -11.30 7.53 6.32
C GLU A 72 -10.10 7.34 7.27
N LEU A 73 -9.41 6.20 7.15
CA LEU A 73 -8.18 5.96 7.91
C LEU A 73 -7.08 6.91 7.46
N TRP A 74 -6.85 7.04 6.15
CA TRP A 74 -5.83 7.91 5.57
C TRP A 74 -5.97 9.35 6.05
N ASP A 75 -7.21 9.87 6.09
CA ASP A 75 -7.50 11.25 6.49
C ASP A 75 -7.13 11.55 7.95
N MET A 76 -7.03 10.51 8.79
CA MET A 76 -6.69 10.61 10.21
C MET A 76 -5.20 10.42 10.50
N LEU A 77 -4.41 9.98 9.53
CA LEU A 77 -2.98 9.70 9.73
C LEU A 77 -2.11 10.94 9.53
N ASP A 78 -1.11 11.09 10.38
CA ASP A 78 -0.07 12.10 10.21
C ASP A 78 0.83 11.79 8.99
N SER A 79 1.52 12.81 8.47
CA SER A 79 2.34 12.70 7.26
C SER A 79 3.45 11.65 7.37
N LYS A 80 4.04 11.44 8.55
CA LYS A 80 5.10 10.44 8.74
C LYS A 80 4.52 9.04 8.68
N THR A 81 3.37 8.81 9.30
CA THR A 81 2.68 7.52 9.25
C THR A 81 2.18 7.21 7.84
N LYS A 82 1.67 8.22 7.11
CA LYS A 82 1.36 8.12 5.68
C LYS A 82 2.57 7.72 4.84
N GLU A 83 3.72 8.38 5.02
CA GLU A 83 4.97 8.04 4.32
C GLU A 83 5.36 6.57 4.55
N MET A 84 5.34 6.12 5.81
CA MET A 84 5.71 4.75 6.16
C MET A 84 4.74 3.70 5.61
N MET A 85 3.44 4.00 5.59
CA MET A 85 2.43 3.14 4.96
C MET A 85 2.71 2.98 3.47
N ILE A 86 2.93 4.08 2.75
CA ILE A 86 3.22 4.01 1.31
C ILE A 86 4.55 3.31 1.05
N TYR A 87 5.56 3.52 1.90
CA TYR A 87 6.82 2.80 1.81
C TYR A 87 6.62 1.28 1.97
N HIS A 88 5.83 0.86 2.96
CA HIS A 88 5.47 -0.55 3.15
C HIS A 88 4.82 -1.15 1.89
N GLU A 89 3.81 -0.48 1.32
CA GLU A 89 3.13 -0.95 0.11
C GLU A 89 4.04 -1.04 -1.10
N LEU A 90 4.93 -0.07 -1.29
CA LEU A 90 5.91 -0.08 -2.39
C LEU A 90 6.91 -1.23 -2.24
N LEU A 91 7.27 -1.62 -1.02
CA LEU A 91 8.11 -2.79 -0.80
C LEU A 91 7.43 -4.10 -1.16
N HIS A 92 6.13 -4.14 -1.48
CA HIS A 92 5.53 -5.36 -2.05
C HIS A 92 5.81 -5.55 -3.54
N LEU A 93 6.22 -4.50 -4.25
CA LEU A 93 6.49 -4.57 -5.68
C LEU A 93 7.80 -5.33 -5.93
N ASP A 94 7.72 -6.36 -6.77
CA ASP A 94 8.87 -7.18 -7.19
C ASP A 94 8.81 -7.52 -8.69
N PRO A 95 8.90 -6.50 -9.57
CA PRO A 95 9.04 -6.72 -10.99
C PRO A 95 10.40 -7.36 -11.25
N THR A 96 10.41 -8.55 -11.87
CA THR A 96 11.65 -9.29 -12.16
C THR A 96 11.87 -9.44 -13.65
N PHE A 97 13.04 -9.04 -14.14
CA PHE A 97 13.41 -9.24 -15.54
C PHE A 97 13.82 -10.69 -15.80
N LYS A 98 13.16 -11.36 -16.74
CA LYS A 98 13.48 -12.72 -17.18
C LYS A 98 14.38 -12.67 -18.41
N SER A 99 15.70 -12.76 -18.17
CA SER A 99 16.72 -12.71 -19.23
C SER A 99 16.51 -13.71 -20.37
N LYS A 100 15.95 -14.90 -20.08
CA LYS A 100 15.68 -15.93 -21.10
C LYS A 100 14.60 -15.52 -22.11
N THR A 101 13.56 -14.83 -21.65
CA THR A 101 12.45 -14.40 -22.51
C THR A 101 12.52 -12.92 -22.89
N GLN A 102 13.46 -12.18 -22.30
CA GLN A 102 13.59 -10.72 -22.43
C GLN A 102 12.33 -9.97 -21.99
N GLU A 103 11.61 -10.50 -21.00
CA GLU A 103 10.34 -9.95 -20.52
C GLU A 103 10.39 -9.60 -19.03
N TRP A 104 9.70 -8.53 -18.66
CA TRP A 104 9.44 -8.19 -17.26
C TRP A 104 8.26 -9.00 -16.72
N LYS A 105 8.48 -9.70 -15.61
CA LYS A 105 7.43 -10.39 -14.88
C LYS A 105 7.05 -9.57 -13.65
N MET A 106 5.86 -8.98 -13.70
CA MET A 106 5.28 -8.23 -12.58
C MET A 106 4.87 -9.21 -11.47
N ASN A 107 5.65 -9.31 -10.39
CA ASN A 107 5.29 -10.10 -9.21
C ASN A 107 5.05 -9.19 -7.99
N LEU A 108 4.42 -9.77 -6.99
CA LEU A 108 4.35 -9.20 -5.65
C LEU A 108 5.15 -10.11 -4.73
N ARG A 109 5.91 -9.51 -3.82
CA ARG A 109 6.55 -10.22 -2.72
C ARG A 109 5.74 -10.05 -1.44
N LYS A 110 5.90 -11.00 -0.53
CA LYS A 110 5.25 -10.97 0.79
C LYS A 110 6.10 -10.18 1.79
N PRO A 111 5.49 -9.69 2.89
CA PRO A 111 6.19 -8.94 3.94
C PRO A 111 7.27 -9.72 4.70
N ASP A 112 7.43 -11.01 4.46
CA ASP A 112 8.33 -11.90 5.18
C ASP A 112 9.79 -11.84 4.69
N TYR A 113 10.10 -10.96 3.73
CA TYR A 113 11.44 -10.73 3.21
C TYR A 113 12.24 -9.69 4.02
N SER A 114 13.58 -9.79 3.94
CA SER A 114 14.60 -8.94 4.59
C SER A 114 14.29 -7.44 4.65
N ASP A 115 13.61 -6.92 3.64
CA ASP A 115 13.37 -5.49 3.50
C ASP A 115 12.35 -4.97 4.52
N PHE A 116 11.43 -5.81 5.01
CA PHE A 116 10.52 -5.44 6.10
C PHE A 116 11.21 -5.44 7.47
N TYR A 117 12.22 -6.30 7.65
CA TYR A 117 13.15 -6.19 8.78
C TYR A 117 13.92 -4.88 8.71
N SER A 118 14.34 -4.44 7.51
CA SER A 118 15.02 -3.16 7.34
C SER A 118 14.15 -1.95 7.71
N ILE A 119 12.83 -2.00 7.47
CA ILE A 119 11.89 -0.98 7.98
C ILE A 119 11.88 -1.00 9.51
N THR A 120 11.72 -2.18 10.11
CA THR A 120 11.59 -2.32 11.56
C THR A 120 12.88 -1.87 12.26
N ASP A 121 14.03 -2.27 11.73
CA ASP A 121 15.34 -1.92 12.28
C ASP A 121 15.63 -0.42 12.16
N LYS A 122 15.19 0.21 11.06
CA LYS A 122 15.48 1.63 10.78
C LYS A 122 14.47 2.60 11.38
N PHE A 123 13.20 2.21 11.51
CA PHE A 123 12.10 3.11 11.89
C PHE A 123 11.28 2.62 13.09
N GLY A 124 11.53 1.41 13.59
CA GLY A 124 10.68 0.77 14.59
C GLY A 124 9.31 0.38 14.04
N ASN A 125 8.41 -0.01 14.94
CA ASN A 125 7.04 -0.43 14.60
C ASN A 125 5.95 0.53 15.11
N GLU A 126 6.33 1.69 15.66
CA GLU A 126 5.38 2.65 16.23
C GLU A 126 4.37 3.16 15.19
N TRP A 127 4.82 3.44 13.96
CA TRP A 127 3.94 3.85 12.86
C TRP A 127 2.86 2.80 12.55
N TYR A 128 3.21 1.51 12.63
CA TYR A 128 2.25 0.42 12.41
C TYR A 128 1.24 0.36 13.56
N LYS A 129 1.70 0.51 14.82
CA LYS A 129 0.80 0.59 15.98
C LYS A 129 -0.12 1.80 15.91
N THR A 130 0.35 2.95 15.41
CA THR A 130 -0.48 4.12 15.15
C THR A 130 -1.60 3.77 14.16
N ILE A 131 -1.29 3.09 13.06
CA ILE A 131 -2.31 2.61 12.10
C ILE A 131 -3.35 1.71 12.79
N GLN A 132 -2.89 0.74 13.59
CA GLN A 132 -3.79 -0.18 14.31
C GLN A 132 -4.69 0.57 15.30
N ALA A 133 -4.12 1.48 16.10
CA ALA A 133 -4.86 2.27 17.07
C ALA A 133 -5.87 3.22 16.40
N THR A 134 -5.49 3.88 15.31
CA THR A 134 -6.38 4.75 14.56
C THR A 134 -7.52 3.96 13.92
N ALA A 135 -7.24 2.82 13.29
CA ALA A 135 -8.29 1.95 12.75
C ALA A 135 -9.22 1.39 13.85
N SER A 136 -8.65 1.03 15.00
CA SER A 136 -9.38 0.56 16.18
C SER A 136 -10.36 1.60 16.70
N SER A 137 -9.88 2.85 16.86
CA SER A 137 -10.71 3.98 17.28
C SER A 137 -11.74 4.40 16.24
N LEU A 138 -11.41 4.31 14.95
CA LEU A 138 -12.29 4.77 13.87
C LEU A 138 -13.45 3.79 13.61
N TYR A 139 -13.21 2.49 13.78
CA TYR A 139 -14.17 1.44 13.42
C TYR A 139 -14.73 0.65 14.59
N ASP A 140 -14.42 1.08 15.82
CA ASP A 140 -14.76 0.44 17.10
C ASP A 140 -14.33 -1.04 17.14
N LEU A 141 -13.05 -1.31 16.88
CA LEU A 141 -12.51 -2.67 16.88
C LEU A 141 -12.22 -3.15 18.31
N ASP A 142 -12.53 -4.40 18.60
CA ASP A 142 -12.04 -5.04 19.82
C ASP A 142 -10.55 -5.41 19.71
N PRO A 143 -9.84 -5.72 20.82
CA PRO A 143 -8.41 -6.05 20.77
C PRO A 143 -8.04 -7.26 19.87
N LYS A 144 -8.95 -8.22 19.69
CA LYS A 144 -8.75 -9.37 18.77
C LYS A 144 -8.92 -8.96 17.32
N GLN A 145 -9.69 -7.91 17.05
CA GLN A 145 -9.89 -7.34 15.72
C GLN A 145 -8.78 -6.35 15.36
N GLU A 146 -8.33 -5.54 16.32
CA GLU A 146 -7.22 -4.60 16.16
C GLU A 146 -5.93 -5.31 15.76
N SER A 147 -5.62 -6.43 16.42
CA SER A 147 -4.45 -7.26 16.08
C SER A 147 -4.50 -7.89 14.69
N LYS A 148 -5.65 -7.83 14.01
CA LYS A 148 -5.84 -8.28 12.62
C LYS A 148 -5.80 -7.15 11.60
N VAL A 149 -5.67 -5.90 12.04
CA VAL A 149 -5.43 -4.77 11.13
C VAL A 149 -4.14 -5.05 10.38
N SER A 150 -4.22 -5.00 9.05
CA SER A 150 -3.16 -5.38 8.13
C SER A 150 -2.93 -4.34 7.05
N LEU A 151 -1.70 -4.35 6.55
CA LEU A 151 -1.24 -3.73 5.31
C LEU A 151 -0.99 -4.83 4.27
#